data_AF-A0A644XXY8-F1
#
_entry.id   AF-A0A644XXY8-F1
#
_cell.length_a   1.000
_cell.length_b   1.000
_cell.length_c   1.000
_cell.angle_alpha   90.00
_cell.angle_beta   90.00
_cell.angle_gamma   90.00
#
_symmetry.space_group_name_H-M   'P 1'
#
loop_
_entity.id
_entity.type
_entity.pdbx_description
1 polymer ?
#
loop_
_entity_poly.entity_id
_entity_poly.type
_entity_poly.pdbx_seq_one_letter_code
_entity_poly.pdbx_strand_id
1 'polypeptide(L)'
;MNPSRKKLKEMQQKKWWSYALLAAGIFVFTEGCTILRTNMEYALPAIVFSLFMHSSSMKDLGKRLLKHEPGSAANIAMLLVLLFTAVTSYMREITLSAIFIMNVSAVLVFLIVAAASKFIKKQ
;
A
#
# COMPACT_ATOMS: atom_id res chain seq x y z
N MET A 1 -5.24 -29.45 22.39
CA MET A 1 -5.52 -28.73 21.11
C MET A 1 -4.44 -29.10 20.09
N ASN A 2 -4.83 -29.73 18.96
CA ASN A 2 -3.89 -30.34 18.01
C ASN A 2 -2.93 -29.26 17.42
N PRO A 3 -1.60 -29.43 17.47
CA PRO A 3 -0.62 -28.44 16.99
C PRO A 3 -0.81 -28.03 15.52
N SER A 4 -1.39 -28.91 14.70
CA SER A 4 -1.72 -28.61 13.30
C SER A 4 -2.78 -27.52 13.14
N ARG A 5 -3.81 -27.48 14.01
CA ARG A 5 -4.86 -26.44 13.98
C ARG A 5 -4.34 -25.08 14.45
N LYS A 6 -3.38 -25.04 15.38
CA LYS A 6 -2.73 -23.79 15.82
C LYS A 6 -1.92 -23.17 14.69
N LYS A 7 -1.06 -23.96 14.02
CA LYS A 7 -0.31 -23.49 12.84
C LYS A 7 -1.21 -23.01 11.70
N LEU A 8 -2.33 -23.68 11.45
CA LEU A 8 -3.26 -23.26 10.39
C LEU A 8 -3.89 -21.90 10.70
N LYS A 9 -4.34 -21.69 11.94
CA LYS A 9 -4.90 -20.41 12.40
C LYS A 9 -3.87 -19.29 12.35
N GLU A 10 -2.63 -19.53 12.77
CA GLU A 10 -1.55 -18.53 12.67
C GLU A 10 -1.25 -18.16 11.21
N MET A 11 -1.24 -19.14 10.30
CA MET A 11 -1.06 -18.86 8.87
C MET A 11 -2.25 -18.10 8.26
N GLN A 12 -3.48 -18.40 8.66
CA GLN A 12 -4.67 -17.65 8.24
C GLN A 12 -4.66 -16.21 8.78
N GLN A 13 -4.28 -16.04 10.04
CA GLN A 13 -4.20 -14.74 10.68
C GLN A 13 -3.11 -13.88 10.02
N LYS A 14 -1.92 -14.42 9.79
CA LYS A 14 -0.85 -13.74 9.01
C LYS A 14 -1.29 -13.44 7.57
N LYS A 15 -2.13 -14.29 6.97
CA LYS A 15 -2.70 -14.04 5.64
C LYS A 15 -3.58 -12.79 5.62
N TRP A 16 -4.48 -12.68 6.58
CA TRP A 16 -5.46 -11.59 6.65
C TRP A 16 -4.84 -10.26 7.08
N TRP A 17 -3.83 -10.29 7.97
CA TRP A 17 -3.16 -9.10 8.48
C TRP A 17 -2.63 -8.15 7.40
N SER A 18 -2.03 -8.68 6.33
CA SER A 18 -1.43 -7.85 5.28
C SER A 18 -2.52 -7.15 4.45
N TYR A 19 -3.62 -7.83 4.16
CA TYR A 19 -4.78 -7.21 3.50
C TYR A 19 -5.44 -6.16 4.39
N ALA A 20 -5.60 -6.45 5.68
CA ALA A 20 -6.13 -5.48 6.65
C ALA A 20 -5.23 -4.25 6.77
N LEU A 21 -3.91 -4.45 6.83
CA LEU A 21 -2.92 -3.38 6.88
C LEU A 21 -2.92 -2.55 5.59
N LEU A 22 -3.12 -3.18 4.42
CA LEU A 22 -3.27 -2.46 3.15
C LEU A 22 -4.53 -1.60 3.17
N ALA A 23 -5.66 -2.17 3.57
CA ALA A 23 -6.94 -1.44 3.63
C ALA A 23 -6.87 -0.26 4.60
N ALA A 24 -6.25 -0.46 5.77
CA ALA A 24 -5.98 0.60 6.73
C ALA A 24 -5.06 1.68 6.13
N GLY A 25 -3.99 1.27 5.44
CA GLY A 25 -3.10 2.19 4.73
C GLY A 25 -3.85 3.03 3.70
N ILE A 26 -4.68 2.41 2.86
CA ILE A 26 -5.48 3.09 1.84
C ILE A 26 -6.42 4.10 2.51
N PHE A 27 -7.16 3.67 3.53
CA PHE A 27 -8.11 4.52 4.25
C PHE A 27 -7.43 5.73 4.90
N VAL A 28 -6.38 5.50 5.71
CA VAL A 28 -5.65 6.57 6.41
C VAL A 28 -5.00 7.53 5.42
N PHE A 29 -4.45 7.05 4.31
CA PHE A 29 -3.88 7.90 3.28
C PHE A 29 -4.95 8.78 2.61
N THR A 30 -6.11 8.20 2.28
CA THR A 30 -7.20 8.90 1.62
C THR A 30 -7.79 10.00 2.52
N GLU A 31 -8.06 9.70 3.79
CA GLU A 31 -8.49 10.69 4.78
C GLU A 31 -7.42 11.76 4.98
N GLY A 32 -6.16 11.35 5.17
CA GLY A 32 -5.03 12.26 5.35
C GLY A 32 -4.87 13.25 4.19
N CYS A 33 -5.01 12.80 2.94
CA CYS A 33 -4.96 13.67 1.77
C CYS A 33 -6.17 14.61 1.67
N THR A 34 -7.35 14.16 2.11
CA THR A 34 -8.59 14.96 2.09
C THR A 34 -8.49 16.16 3.03
N ILE A 35 -7.89 15.97 4.22
CA ILE A 35 -7.72 17.04 5.21
C ILE A 35 -6.37 17.76 5.12
N LEU A 36 -5.50 17.39 4.18
CA LEU A 36 -4.12 17.89 4.11
C LEU A 36 -4.02 19.40 3.97
N ARG A 37 -4.94 20.00 3.20
CA ARG A 37 -4.96 21.45 2.96
C ARG A 37 -5.50 22.24 4.14
N THR A 38 -6.35 21.64 4.98
CA THR A 38 -7.03 22.33 6.08
C THR A 38 -6.39 22.06 7.44
N ASN A 39 -5.81 20.88 7.65
CA ASN A 39 -5.24 20.43 8.92
C ASN A 39 -3.92 19.69 8.71
N MET A 40 -2.91 20.42 8.20
CA MET A 40 -1.63 19.85 7.81
C MET A 40 -0.91 19.14 8.97
N GLU A 41 -1.01 19.66 10.20
CA GLU A 41 -0.37 19.09 11.40
C GLU A 41 -0.82 17.67 11.72
N TYR A 42 -2.10 17.36 11.47
CA TYR A 42 -2.66 16.02 11.67
C TYR A 42 -2.52 15.15 10.42
N ALA A 43 -2.62 15.76 9.23
CA ALA A 43 -2.58 15.07 7.95
C ALA A 43 -1.20 14.49 7.64
N LEU A 44 -0.11 15.24 7.89
CA LEU A 44 1.26 14.81 7.65
C LEU A 44 1.61 13.48 8.33
N PRO A 45 1.45 13.33 9.67
CA PRO A 45 1.76 12.07 10.33
C PRO A 45 0.85 10.93 9.86
N ALA A 46 -0.43 11.19 9.56
CA ALA A 46 -1.34 10.19 9.00
C ALA A 46 -0.86 9.69 7.63
N ILE A 47 -0.48 10.60 6.74
CA ILE A 47 0.07 10.26 5.42
C ILE A 47 1.36 9.47 5.58
N VAL A 48 2.33 9.96 6.37
CA VAL A 48 3.60 9.25 6.59
C VAL A 48 3.36 7.85 7.15
N PHE A 49 2.49 7.71 8.15
CA PHE A 49 2.14 6.43 8.74
C PHE A 49 1.50 5.48 7.71
N SER A 50 0.61 6.00 6.87
CA SER A 50 -0.01 5.23 5.80
C SER A 50 0.99 4.78 4.72
N LEU A 51 2.03 5.55 4.42
CA LEU A 51 3.10 5.13 3.49
C LEU A 51 3.87 3.92 4.04
N PHE A 52 4.14 3.89 5.35
CA PHE A 52 4.74 2.71 5.99
C PHE A 52 3.82 1.48 5.92
N MET A 53 2.51 1.66 6.12
CA MET A 53 1.55 0.56 5.98
C MET A 53 1.53 0.00 4.56
N HIS A 54 1.49 0.86 3.54
CA HIS A 54 1.56 0.44 2.15
C HIS A 54 2.84 -0.35 1.86
N SER A 55 3.99 0.18 2.27
CA SER A 55 5.26 -0.48 2.01
C SER A 55 5.38 -1.84 2.69
N SER A 56 5.00 -1.93 3.98
CA SER A 56 5.08 -3.18 4.74
C SER A 56 4.09 -4.22 4.22
N SER A 57 2.84 -3.81 3.96
CA SER A 57 1.82 -4.70 3.42
C SER A 57 2.17 -5.19 2.02
N MET A 58 2.57 -4.30 1.11
CA MET A 58 2.84 -4.67 -0.29
C MET A 58 4.10 -5.51 -0.44
N LYS A 59 5.09 -5.38 0.45
CA LYS A 59 6.24 -6.30 0.47
C LYS A 59 5.78 -7.74 0.74
N ASP A 60 4.93 -7.94 1.74
CA ASP A 60 4.43 -9.26 2.12
C ASP A 60 3.39 -9.80 1.13
N LEU A 61 2.45 -8.97 0.67
CA LEU A 61 1.48 -9.32 -0.37
C LEU A 61 2.16 -9.62 -1.71
N GLY A 62 3.13 -8.81 -2.13
CA GLY A 62 3.91 -9.04 -3.35
C GLY A 62 4.64 -10.38 -3.31
N LYS A 63 5.30 -10.70 -2.18
CA LYS A 63 5.95 -12.01 -1.98
C LYS A 63 4.97 -13.17 -2.11
N ARG A 64 3.75 -13.03 -1.57
CA ARG A 64 2.72 -14.08 -1.61
C ARG A 64 2.08 -14.24 -2.98
N LEU A 65 1.69 -13.14 -3.61
CA LEU A 65 0.98 -13.12 -4.90
C LEU A 65 1.92 -13.53 -6.04
N LEU A 66 3.16 -13.02 -6.04
CA LEU A 66 4.10 -13.25 -7.13
C LEU A 66 5.07 -14.40 -6.85
N LYS A 67 5.09 -14.96 -5.63
CA LYS A 67 6.07 -15.97 -5.17
C LYS A 67 7.53 -15.54 -5.40
N HIS A 68 7.77 -14.24 -5.46
CA HIS A 68 9.06 -13.61 -5.68
C HIS A 68 9.15 -12.40 -4.76
N GLU A 69 10.33 -12.12 -4.20
CA GLU A 69 10.51 -10.94 -3.37
C GLU A 69 10.43 -9.69 -4.26
N PRO A 70 9.40 -8.84 -4.10
CA PRO A 70 9.24 -7.67 -4.96
C PRO A 70 10.44 -6.74 -4.79
N GLY A 71 11.03 -6.32 -5.89
CA GLY A 71 12.18 -5.42 -5.88
C GLY A 71 11.84 -4.06 -5.28
N SER A 72 12.85 -3.37 -4.75
CA SER A 72 12.72 -2.00 -4.20
C SER A 72 12.10 -1.02 -5.22
N ALA A 73 12.35 -1.23 -6.52
CA ALA A 73 11.77 -0.44 -7.61
C ALA A 73 10.23 -0.41 -7.61
N ALA A 74 9.56 -1.54 -7.34
CA ALA A 74 8.09 -1.58 -7.30
C ALA A 74 7.55 -0.76 -6.12
N ASN A 75 8.21 -0.85 -4.97
CA ASN A 75 7.85 -0.07 -3.79
C ASN A 75 8.08 1.43 -4.00
N ILE A 76 9.21 1.80 -4.61
CA ILE A 76 9.52 3.20 -4.97
C ILE A 76 8.48 3.74 -5.95
N ALA A 77 8.12 2.98 -7.00
CA ALA A 77 7.12 3.40 -7.98
C ALA A 77 5.76 3.68 -7.32
N MET A 78 5.31 2.81 -6.43
CA MET A 78 4.08 3.02 -5.65
C MET A 78 4.17 4.27 -4.78
N LEU A 79 5.25 4.44 -4.02
CA LEU A 79 5.43 5.59 -3.14
C LEU A 79 5.49 6.91 -3.91
N LEU A 80 6.03 6.93 -5.13
CA LEU A 80 6.01 8.11 -6.00
C LEU A 80 4.59 8.48 -6.44
N VAL A 81 3.75 7.50 -6.79
CA VAL A 81 2.34 7.76 -7.14
C VAL A 81 1.57 8.29 -5.93
N LEU A 82 1.80 7.73 -4.75
CA LEU A 82 1.19 8.22 -3.51
C LEU A 82 1.68 9.64 -3.18
N LEU A 83 2.98 9.91 -3.27
CA LEU A 83 3.53 11.24 -3.05
C LEU A 83 2.94 12.26 -4.03
N PHE A 84 2.84 11.91 -5.31
CA PHE A 84 2.18 12.76 -6.31
C PHE A 84 0.72 13.05 -5.95
N THR A 85 0.00 12.04 -5.48
CA THR A 85 -1.40 12.19 -5.03
C THR A 85 -1.50 13.14 -3.84
N ALA A 86 -0.62 13.02 -2.85
CA ALA A 86 -0.58 13.90 -1.68
C ALA A 86 -0.25 15.35 -2.08
N VAL A 87 0.76 15.56 -2.93
CA VAL A 87 1.12 16.89 -3.45
C VAL A 87 -0.05 17.50 -4.22
N THR A 88 -0.70 16.74 -5.10
CA THR A 88 -1.85 17.24 -5.87
C THR A 88 -3.02 17.60 -4.94
N SER A 89 -3.27 16.80 -3.90
CA SER A 89 -4.31 17.05 -2.90
C SER A 89 -4.03 18.30 -2.04
N TYR A 90 -2.76 18.63 -1.83
CA TYR A 90 -2.37 19.88 -1.18
C TYR A 90 -2.62 21.10 -2.10
N MET A 91 -2.25 20.99 -3.39
CA MET A 91 -2.36 22.09 -4.35
C MET A 91 -3.80 22.37 -4.78
N ARG A 92 -4.64 21.35 -4.86
CA ARG A 92 -6.03 21.46 -5.31
C ARG A 92 -6.91 20.55 -4.48
N GLU A 93 -8.14 21.00 -4.25
CA GLU A 93 -9.17 20.14 -3.65
C GLU A 93 -9.53 19.01 -4.63
N ILE A 94 -9.20 17.79 -4.23
CA ILE A 94 -9.52 16.56 -4.97
C ILE A 94 -10.61 15.83 -4.19
N THR A 95 -11.58 15.27 -4.89
CA THR A 95 -12.63 14.47 -4.25
C THR A 95 -12.05 13.22 -3.61
N LEU A 96 -12.63 12.79 -2.49
CA LEU A 96 -12.25 11.56 -1.78
C LEU A 96 -12.20 10.35 -2.72
N SER A 97 -13.18 10.23 -3.63
CA SER A 97 -13.23 9.14 -4.61
C SER A 97 -12.04 9.16 -5.58
N ALA A 98 -11.61 10.34 -6.04
CA ALA A 98 -10.44 10.45 -6.91
C ALA A 98 -9.14 10.12 -6.17
N ILE A 99 -8.99 10.55 -4.91
CA ILE A 99 -7.85 10.16 -4.06
C ILE A 99 -7.82 8.63 -3.89
N PHE A 100 -8.96 8.02 -3.59
CA PHE A 100 -9.07 6.56 -3.45
C PHE A 100 -8.68 5.83 -4.74
N ILE A 101 -9.13 6.29 -5.91
CA ILE A 101 -8.76 5.71 -7.21
C ILE A 101 -7.25 5.82 -7.46
N MET A 102 -6.64 6.96 -7.16
CA MET A 102 -5.18 7.13 -7.29
C MET A 102 -4.40 6.21 -6.35
N ASN A 103 -4.92 6.00 -5.14
CA ASN A 103 -4.35 5.10 -4.14
C ASN A 103 -4.38 3.63 -4.61
N VAL A 104 -5.54 3.18 -5.10
CA VAL A 104 -5.69 1.85 -5.74
C VAL A 104 -4.78 1.73 -6.97
N SER A 105 -4.64 2.79 -7.75
CA SER A 105 -3.75 2.82 -8.92
C SER A 105 -2.28 2.66 -8.52
N ALA A 106 -1.85 3.26 -7.40
CA ALA A 106 -0.49 3.06 -6.87
C ALA A 106 -0.22 1.59 -6.50
N VAL A 107 -1.22 0.91 -5.89
CA VAL A 107 -1.15 -0.52 -5.59
C VAL A 107 -1.07 -1.36 -6.87
N LEU A 108 -1.82 -1.00 -7.92
CA LEU A 108 -1.73 -1.68 -9.22
C LEU A 108 -0.36 -1.48 -9.87
N VAL A 109 0.20 -0.26 -9.83
CA VAL A 109 1.55 0.03 -10.32
C VAL A 109 2.59 -0.85 -9.62
N PHE A 110 2.49 -1.00 -8.29
CA PHE A 110 3.35 -1.93 -7.56
C PHE A 110 3.28 -3.35 -8.13
N LEU A 111 2.06 -3.88 -8.31
CA LEU A 111 1.85 -5.25 -8.78
C LEU A 111 2.39 -5.45 -10.20
N ILE A 112 2.19 -4.47 -11.09
CA ILE A 112 2.68 -4.50 -12.46
C ILE A 112 4.22 -4.49 -12.49
N VAL A 113 4.86 -3.55 -11.79
CA VAL A 113 6.32 -3.44 -11.76
C VAL A 113 6.96 -4.67 -11.12
N ALA A 114 6.38 -5.16 -10.03
CA ALA A 114 6.85 -6.38 -9.38
C ALA A 114 6.69 -7.61 -10.29
N ALA A 115 5.56 -7.75 -10.99
CA ALA A 115 5.34 -8.83 -11.94
C ALA A 115 6.32 -8.76 -13.13
N ALA A 116 6.49 -7.58 -13.73
CA ALA A 116 7.44 -7.35 -14.81
C ALA A 116 8.88 -7.72 -14.41
N SER A 117 9.31 -7.30 -13.20
CA SER A 117 10.65 -7.62 -12.69
C SER A 117 10.87 -9.14 -12.54
N LYS A 118 9.83 -9.89 -12.17
CA LYS A 118 9.87 -11.35 -12.12
C LYS A 118 10.00 -11.98 -13.50
N PHE A 119 9.32 -11.44 -14.51
CA PHE A 119 9.43 -11.93 -15.89
C PHE A 119 10.82 -11.70 -16.47
N ILE A 120 11.39 -10.51 -16.26
CA ILE A 120 12.74 -10.16 -16.75
C ILE A 120 13.81 -11.06 -16.13
N LYS A 121 13.71 -11.37 -14.82
CA LYS A 121 14.67 -12.26 -14.13
C LYS A 121 14.55 -13.74 -14.53
N LYS A 122 13.46 -14.14 -15.20
CA LYS A 122 13.21 -15.53 -15.58
C LYS A 122 13.70 -15.86 -16.99
N GLN A 123 13.88 -14.83 -17.83
CA GLN A 123 14.65 -14.94 -19.08
C GLN A 123 16.15 -14.94 -18.77
#